data_AF-A0A7X1L7C8-F1
#
_entry.id   AF-A0A7X1L7C8-F1
#
_cell.length_a   1.000
_cell.length_b   1.000
_cell.length_c   1.000
_cell.angle_alpha   90.00
_cell.angle_beta   90.00
_cell.angle_gamma   90.00
#
_symmetry.space_group_name_H-M   'P 1'
#
loop_
_entity.id
_entity.type
_entity.pdbx_description
1 polymer ?
#
loop_
_entity_poly.entity_id
_entity_poly.type
_entity_poly.pdbx_seq_one_letter_code
_entity_poly.pdbx_strand_id
1 'polypeptide(L)' 'METSTVVIFRSYPFEVGQKIYIEDGPRHGDWEVIAVSDRKVTLRCPFSKREFAWNRFCYVAETREDIPWPHPE' A
#
# COMPACT_ATOMS: atom_id res chain seq x y z
N MET A 1 27.39 -14.27 1.45
CA MET A 1 26.29 -13.59 2.18
C MET A 1 25.44 -14.67 2.78
N GLU A 2 25.13 -14.57 4.07
CA GLU A 2 24.18 -15.48 4.71
C GLU A 2 22.81 -15.27 4.06
N THR A 3 22.11 -16.37 3.77
CA THR A 3 20.74 -16.30 3.26
C THR A 3 19.76 -16.44 4.41
N SER A 4 18.60 -15.80 4.28
CA SER A 4 17.58 -15.81 5.31
C SER A 4 16.19 -15.76 4.70
N THR A 5 15.19 -16.20 5.45
CA THR A 5 13.80 -15.92 5.14
C THR A 5 13.50 -14.46 5.48
N VAL A 6 13.14 -13.66 4.48
CA VAL A 6 12.90 -12.22 4.61
C VAL A 6 11.51 -11.87 4.10
N VAL A 7 10.83 -10.95 4.81
CA VAL A 7 9.56 -10.35 4.35
C VAL A 7 9.86 -9.04 3.64
N ILE A 8 9.47 -8.96 2.37
CA ILE A 8 9.67 -7.78 1.52
C ILE A 8 8.36 -7.00 1.45
N PHE A 9 8.39 -5.73 1.85
CA PHE A 9 7.27 -4.81 1.72
C PHE A 9 7.47 -3.91 0.50
N ARG A 10 6.50 -3.91 -0.41
CA ARG A 10 6.45 -2.99 -1.55
C ARG A 10 5.21 -2.13 -1.43
N SER A 11 5.30 -0.83 -1.71
CA SER A 11 4.11 0.02 -1.74
C SER A 11 3.07 -0.58 -2.68
N TYR A 12 1.82 -0.64 -2.24
CA TYR A 12 0.73 -1.15 -3.06
C TYR A 12 0.57 -0.27 -4.30
N PRO A 13 0.53 -0.84 -5.53
CA PRO A 13 0.47 -0.10 -6.77
C PRO A 13 -0.97 0.35 -7.06
N PHE A 14 -1.44 1.37 -6.33
CA PHE A 14 -2.77 1.95 -6.57
C PHE A 14 -2.95 2.44 -8.00
N GLU A 15 -4.15 2.25 -8.53
CA GLU A 15 -4.58 2.74 -9.84
C GLU A 15 -5.77 3.70 -9.68
N VAL A 16 -5.80 4.78 -10.47
CA VAL A 16 -6.93 5.71 -10.46
C VAL A 16 -8.20 5.00 -10.97
N GLY A 17 -9.31 5.18 -10.26
CA GLY A 17 -10.58 4.50 -10.50
C GLY A 17 -10.76 3.19 -9.72
N GLN A 18 -9.69 2.71 -9.05
CA GLN A 18 -9.77 1.50 -8.24
C GLN A 18 -10.69 1.70 -7.03
N LYS A 19 -11.55 0.69 -6.78
CA LYS A 19 -12.36 0.60 -5.56
C LYS A 19 -11.65 -0.32 -4.57
N ILE A 20 -11.45 0.16 -3.35
CA ILE A 20 -10.75 -0.57 -2.29
C ILE A 20 -11.59 -0.58 -1.01
N TYR A 21 -11.45 -1.64 -0.23
CA TYR A 21 -11.97 -1.75 1.12
C TYR A 21 -10.79 -1.97 2.06
N ILE A 22 -10.70 -1.14 3.11
CA ILE A 22 -9.68 -1.26 4.16
C ILE A 22 -10.37 -1.91 5.37
N GLU A 23 -9.91 -3.09 5.77
CA GLU A 23 -10.56 -3.90 6.80
C GLU A 23 -10.29 -3.42 8.24
N ASP A 24 -9.15 -2.81 8.50
CA ASP A 24 -8.74 -2.42 9.86
C ASP A 24 -8.09 -1.03 9.94
N GLY A 25 -8.12 -0.46 11.15
CA GLY A 25 -7.41 0.78 11.49
C GLY A 25 -8.19 2.06 11.19
N PRO A 26 -7.55 3.24 11.35
CA PRO A 26 -8.23 4.54 11.30
C PRO A 26 -8.75 4.94 9.92
N ARG A 27 -8.45 4.15 8.88
CA ARG A 27 -8.89 4.36 7.49
C ARG A 27 -9.88 3.28 7.04
N HIS A 28 -10.41 2.50 7.98
CA HIS A 28 -11.41 1.46 7.74
C HIS A 28 -12.55 1.95 6.83
N GLY A 29 -12.98 1.07 5.91
CA GLY A 29 -14.12 1.29 5.04
C GLY A 29 -13.79 1.35 3.55
N ASP A 30 -14.81 1.70 2.77
CA ASP A 30 -14.77 1.76 1.32
C ASP A 30 -14.20 3.08 0.79
N TRP A 31 -13.37 2.97 -0.25
CA TRP A 31 -12.72 4.10 -0.90
C TRP A 31 -12.62 3.90 -2.40
N GLU A 32 -12.61 5.02 -3.12
CA GLU A 32 -12.23 5.09 -4.53
C GLU A 32 -10.92 5.86 -4.65
N VAL A 33 -9.96 5.30 -5.39
CA VAL A 33 -8.70 5.98 -5.69
C VAL A 33 -8.94 7.00 -6.77
N ILE A 34 -8.71 8.28 -6.48
CA ILE A 34 -8.96 9.37 -7.43
C ILE A 34 -7.70 10.09 -7.92
N ALA A 35 -6.57 9.93 -7.21
CA ALA A 35 -5.26 10.37 -7.68
C ALA A 35 -4.15 9.57 -7.01
N VAL A 36 -3.03 9.36 -7.71
CA VAL A 36 -1.85 8.68 -7.19
C VAL A 36 -0.60 9.48 -7.59
N SER A 37 0.32 9.65 -6.66
CA SER A 37 1.66 10.18 -6.91
C SER A 37 2.71 9.29 -6.26
N ASP A 38 3.98 9.64 -6.42
CA ASP A 38 5.11 8.91 -5.84
C ASP A 38 4.98 8.77 -4.31
N ARG A 39 4.44 9.80 -3.64
CA ARG A 39 4.35 9.85 -2.17
C ARG A 39 2.94 9.73 -1.63
N LYS A 40 1.92 10.05 -2.42
CA LYS A 40 0.54 10.20 -1.95
C LYS A 40 -0.44 9.32 -2.73
N VAL A 41 -1.51 8.94 -2.06
CA VAL A 41 -2.75 8.42 -2.66
C VAL A 41 -3.90 9.27 -2.19
N THR A 42 -4.73 9.75 -3.12
CA THR A 42 -5.96 10.49 -2.81
C THR A 42 -7.14 9.55 -2.93
N LEU A 43 -7.90 9.44 -1.85
CA LEU A 43 -9.05 8.56 -1.72
C LEU A 43 -10.33 9.37 -1.55
N ARG A 44 -11.40 8.94 -2.20
CA ARG A 44 -12.75 9.49 -2.08
C ARG A 44 -13.67 8.51 -1.37
N CYS A 45 -14.34 8.97 -0.32
CA CYS A 45 -15.38 8.19 0.36
C CYS A 45 -16.62 8.12 -0.56
N PRO A 46 -17.14 6.92 -0.87
CA PRO A 46 -18.29 6.78 -1.79
C PRO A 46 -19.59 7.37 -1.22
N PHE A 47 -19.71 7.43 0.11
CA PHE A 47 -20.90 7.94 0.80
C PHE A 47 -20.88 9.47 0.95
N SER A 48 -19.83 10.00 1.58
CA SER A 48 -19.73 11.43 1.91
C SER A 48 -19.15 12.29 0.78
N LYS A 49 -18.58 11.65 -0.25
CA LYS A 49 -17.80 12.29 -1.33
C LYS A 49 -16.58 13.08 -0.85
N ARG A 50 -16.23 13.00 0.44
CA ARG A 50 -15.02 13.62 0.98
C ARG A 50 -13.78 12.97 0.41
N GLU A 51 -12.80 13.82 0.11
CA GLU A 51 -11.52 13.44 -0.47
C GLU A 51 -10.40 13.66 0.53
N PHE A 52 -9.46 12.71 0.59
CA PHE A 52 -8.33 12.77 1.49
C PHE A 52 -7.05 12.32 0.80
N ALA A 53 -5.99 13.12 0.89
CA ALA A 53 -4.67 12.78 0.39
C ALA A 53 -3.78 12.24 1.51
N TRP A 54 -3.43 10.96 1.44
CA TRP A 54 -2.62 10.25 2.42
C TRP A 54 -1.23 9.92 1.89
N ASN A 55 -0.22 9.81 2.76
CA ASN A 55 1.03 9.12 2.38
C ASN A 55 0.69 7.68 1.98
N ARG A 56 1.38 7.09 1.00
CA ARG A 56 1.16 5.68 0.64
C ARG A 56 1.35 4.80 1.88
N PHE A 57 0.30 4.08 2.27
CA PHE A 57 0.23 3.36 3.53
C PHE A 57 -0.11 1.88 3.39
N CYS A 58 -0.59 1.44 2.22
CA CYS A 58 -0.78 0.02 1.91
C CYS A 58 0.51 -0.53 1.30
N TYR A 59 0.89 -1.72 1.74
CA TYR A 59 2.06 -2.45 1.24
C TYR A 59 1.68 -3.88 0.91
N VAL A 60 2.20 -4.39 -0.19
CA VAL A 60 2.22 -5.82 -0.50
C VAL A 60 3.38 -6.42 0.27
N ALA A 61 3.10 -7.42 1.09
CA ALA A 61 4.11 -8.20 1.78
C ALA A 61 4.33 -9.53 1.05
N GLU A 62 5.58 -9.88 0.80
CA GLU A 62 5.99 -11.14 0.19
C GLU A 62 7.09 -11.77 1.04
N THR A 63 6.86 -12.99 1.55
CA THR A 63 7.90 -13.77 2.21
C THR A 63 8.73 -14.47 1.15
N ARG A 64 10.06 -14.29 1.20
CA ARG A 64 11.01 -14.99 0.34
C ARG A 64 12.02 -15.74 1.19
N GLU A 65 12.29 -16.97 0.79
CA GLU A 65 13.32 -17.81 1.39
C GLU A 65 14.63 -17.64 0.61
N ASP A 66 15.74 -17.97 1.27
CA ASP A 66 17.08 -18.02 0.68
C ASP A 66 17.56 -16.71 0.02
N ILE A 67 17.11 -15.55 0.52
CA ILE A 67 17.54 -14.22 0.04
C ILE A 67 18.73 -13.74 0.89
N PRO A 68 19.75 -13.08 0.29
CA PRO A 68 20.81 -12.43 1.05
C PRO A 68 20.30 -11.41 2.07
N TRP A 69 20.83 -11.49 3.30
CA TRP A 69 20.61 -10.49 4.33
C TRP A 69 21.94 -10.05 4.95
N PRO A 70 22.28 -8.74 4.98
CA PRO A 70 21.54 -7.63 4.39
C PRO A 70 21.43 -7.72 2.86
N HIS A 71 20.43 -7.05 2.29
CA HIS A 71 20.32 -6.94 0.83
C HIS A 71 21.57 -6.22 0.27
N PRO A 72 22.13 -6.68 -0.85
CA PRO A 72 23.18 -5.95 -1.55
C PRO A 72 22.67 -4.58 -2.02
N GLU A 73 23.55 -3.58 -2.02
CA GLU A 73 23.29 -2.26 -2.63
C GLU A 73 23.07 -2.34 -4.14
#